data_AF-A0A505DJM1-F1
#
_entry.id   AF-A0A505DJM1-F1
#
_cell.length_a   1.000
_cell.length_b   1.000
_cell.length_c   1.000
_cell.angle_alpha   90.00
_cell.angle_beta   90.00
_cell.angle_gamma   90.00
#
_symmetry.space_group_name_H-M   'P 1'
#
loop_
_entity.id
_entity.type
_entity.pdbx_description
1 polymer ?
#
loop_
_entity_poly.entity_id
_entity_poly.type
_entity_poly.pdbx_seq_one_letter_code
_entity_poly.pdbx_strand_id
1 'polypeptide(L)'
;MRFMHPDGSTVHLGYCSNVHPAENLDAVIDQLARYAEPVRERLEVDRLGIGLWLARGVVTELVADAGSLTRLKTELRARGLETVTLNAFPYAGFHQEVVKKDAYVPDWADEGRLQYTLDCARVLADLLPDDAERGSISTLPLAWRWPWPGERAEAARRALDRLAVGLAGLEAWTGRRVRVGFEPEPGCAVETTSQAVRELGGLDPDRLGVCLDACHLAVQFEHPAAALRRLADAGLPVVKLQASCAVEALDPADPAARAALRRLAEPRFLHQTRTATADGVHGVDDLPDALDGRLPADTGSWRVHFHAPLHAEAAPPLRTTAGHLARVLAGLLEPLSADCDHIEVETYTWSVLPEPPADLARAIAAELAWVRDRFTELGLKEDRS
;
A
#
# COMPACT_ATOMS: atom_id res chain seq x y z
N MET A 1 2.92 2.10 15.92
CA MET A 1 3.63 1.19 16.83
C MET A 1 5.03 0.99 16.27
N ARG A 2 6.00 0.77 17.15
CA ARG A 2 7.39 0.55 16.77
C ARG A 2 7.84 -0.78 17.36
N PHE A 3 8.71 -1.47 16.64
CA PHE A 3 9.24 -2.76 17.04
C PHE A 3 10.74 -2.78 16.81
N MET A 4 11.47 -3.24 17.81
CA MET A 4 12.90 -3.50 17.69
C MET A 4 13.10 -4.88 17.07
N HIS A 5 13.73 -4.90 15.89
CA HIS A 5 14.15 -6.13 15.23
C HIS A 5 15.45 -6.67 15.87
N PRO A 6 15.71 -8.00 15.84
CA PRO A 6 16.93 -8.58 16.41
C PRO A 6 18.25 -8.03 15.87
N ASP A 7 18.27 -7.46 14.65
CA ASP A 7 19.44 -6.79 14.08
C ASP A 7 19.69 -5.37 14.63
N GLY A 8 18.78 -4.87 15.48
CA GLY A 8 18.84 -3.52 16.07
C GLY A 8 18.11 -2.43 15.28
N SER A 9 17.47 -2.76 14.15
CA SER A 9 16.65 -1.81 13.39
C SER A 9 15.26 -1.62 14.03
N THR A 10 14.68 -0.44 13.80
CA THR A 10 13.30 -0.14 14.19
C THR A 10 12.37 -0.42 13.02
N VAL A 11 11.40 -1.29 13.22
CA VAL A 11 10.31 -1.57 12.27
C VAL A 11 9.06 -0.82 12.72
N HIS A 12 8.53 0.02 11.83
CA HIS A 12 7.33 0.80 12.04
C HIS A 12 6.09 0.03 11.55
N LEU A 13 5.09 -0.10 12.41
CA LEU A 13 3.78 -0.65 12.10
C LEU A 13 2.70 0.43 12.25
N GLY A 14 1.96 0.67 11.18
CA GLY A 14 0.82 1.56 11.14
C GLY A 14 -0.26 1.08 10.19
N TYR A 15 -1.30 1.88 10.00
CA TYR A 15 -2.30 1.67 8.96
C TYR A 15 -2.40 2.89 8.04
N CYS A 16 -2.86 2.67 6.82
CA CYS A 16 -3.03 3.72 5.83
C CYS A 16 -4.33 4.49 6.07
N SER A 17 -4.28 5.83 6.13
CA SER A 17 -5.48 6.66 6.24
C SER A 17 -6.30 6.72 4.95
N ASN A 18 -5.82 6.11 3.85
CA ASN A 18 -6.54 5.99 2.57
C ASN A 18 -7.89 5.25 2.70
N VAL A 19 -8.13 4.57 3.81
CA VAL A 19 -9.44 3.98 4.13
C VAL A 19 -10.51 5.05 4.45
N HIS A 20 -10.12 6.26 4.87
CA HIS A 20 -11.08 7.30 5.21
C HIS A 20 -11.07 8.45 4.20
N PRO A 21 -12.26 8.91 3.75
CA PRO A 21 -12.36 10.00 2.80
C PRO A 21 -11.93 11.33 3.42
N ALA A 22 -10.92 11.96 2.85
CA ALA A 22 -10.42 13.27 3.27
C ALA A 22 -9.81 14.06 2.10
N GLU A 23 -10.56 15.03 1.55
CA GLU A 23 -10.13 15.84 0.39
C GLU A 23 -9.63 17.25 0.77
N ASN A 24 -9.72 17.62 2.05
CA ASN A 24 -9.24 18.90 2.59
C ASN A 24 -8.61 18.70 3.99
N LEU A 25 -7.85 19.68 4.48
CA LEU A 25 -7.10 19.55 5.73
C LEU A 25 -8.00 19.34 6.96
N ASP A 26 -9.15 20.02 7.02
CA ASP A 26 -10.11 19.84 8.13
C ASP A 26 -10.62 18.39 8.17
N ALA A 27 -11.00 17.84 7.03
CA ALA A 27 -11.41 16.44 6.92
C ALA A 27 -10.27 15.47 7.29
N VAL A 28 -9.03 15.79 6.90
CA VAL A 28 -7.84 15.02 7.30
C VAL A 28 -7.68 15.03 8.81
N ILE A 29 -7.87 16.15 9.50
CA ILE A 29 -7.75 16.23 10.96
C ILE A 29 -8.92 15.51 11.65
N ASP A 30 -10.13 15.69 11.14
CA ASP A 30 -11.35 15.08 11.70
C ASP A 30 -11.28 13.55 11.67
N GLN A 31 -10.76 12.94 10.59
CA GLN A 31 -10.58 11.49 10.54
C GLN A 31 -9.57 10.97 11.58
N LEU A 32 -8.56 11.76 11.98
CA LEU A 32 -7.59 11.34 13.00
C LEU A 32 -8.29 11.19 14.35
N ALA A 33 -9.12 12.16 14.72
CA ALA A 33 -9.92 12.11 15.94
C ALA A 33 -10.98 11.01 15.89
N ARG A 34 -11.63 10.84 14.73
CA ARG A 34 -12.75 9.91 14.58
C ARG A 34 -12.34 8.45 14.51
N TYR A 35 -11.16 8.16 13.96
CA TYR A 35 -10.73 6.79 13.69
C TYR A 35 -9.36 6.47 14.29
N ALA A 36 -8.31 7.24 13.97
CA ALA A 36 -6.94 6.89 14.34
C ALA A 36 -6.71 6.89 15.86
N GLU A 37 -7.21 7.90 16.57
CA GLU A 37 -7.16 7.97 18.03
C GLU A 37 -7.95 6.82 18.68
N PRO A 38 -9.22 6.56 18.31
CA PRO A 38 -9.95 5.38 18.77
C PRO A 38 -9.29 4.02 18.47
N VAL A 39 -8.56 3.88 17.34
CA VAL A 39 -7.76 2.68 17.03
C VAL A 39 -6.60 2.57 18.02
N ARG A 40 -5.87 3.65 18.25
CA ARG A 40 -4.75 3.71 19.20
C ARG A 40 -5.20 3.33 20.61
N GLU A 41 -6.30 3.90 21.09
CA GLU A 41 -6.87 3.60 22.41
C GLU A 41 -7.26 2.12 22.55
N ARG A 42 -7.88 1.53 21.52
CA ARG A 42 -8.26 0.11 21.52
C ARG A 42 -7.08 -0.85 21.51
N LEU A 43 -5.97 -0.45 20.90
CA LEU A 43 -4.71 -1.19 20.93
C LEU A 43 -3.95 -1.05 22.25
N GLU A 44 -4.37 -0.10 23.10
CA GLU A 44 -3.73 0.25 24.36
C GLU A 44 -2.25 0.61 24.15
N VAL A 45 -1.96 1.40 23.12
CA VAL A 45 -0.60 1.88 22.83
C VAL A 45 -0.50 3.39 23.00
N ASP A 46 0.64 3.84 23.51
CA ASP A 46 0.90 5.28 23.68
C ASP A 46 1.07 5.98 22.33
N ARG A 47 1.62 5.24 21.34
CA ARG A 47 1.87 5.76 20.00
C ARG A 47 1.42 4.82 18.88
N LEU A 48 0.59 5.33 17.99
CA LEU A 48 0.18 4.64 16.76
C LEU A 48 0.83 5.29 15.52
N GLY A 49 1.32 4.43 14.62
CA GLY A 49 1.80 4.88 13.33
C GLY A 49 0.60 5.03 12.39
N ILE A 50 0.52 6.15 11.68
CA ILE A 50 -0.45 6.36 10.62
C ILE A 50 0.26 6.82 9.35
N GLY A 51 0.08 6.05 8.28
CA GLY A 51 0.50 6.47 6.97
C GLY A 51 -0.57 7.32 6.33
N LEU A 52 -0.25 8.58 6.02
CA LEU A 52 -1.27 9.49 5.53
C LEU A 52 -1.41 9.36 4.01
N TRP A 53 -2.65 9.21 3.56
CA TRP A 53 -3.04 9.62 2.22
C TRP A 53 -3.53 11.07 2.29
N LEU A 54 -3.01 11.91 1.39
CA LEU A 54 -3.33 13.33 1.32
C LEU A 54 -3.61 13.69 -0.14
N ALA A 55 -4.84 14.06 -0.46
CA ALA A 55 -5.18 14.51 -1.81
C ALA A 55 -4.27 15.67 -2.27
N ARG A 56 -4.03 15.80 -3.58
CA ARG A 56 -3.15 16.83 -4.16
C ARG A 56 -3.46 18.24 -3.64
N GLY A 57 -4.73 18.58 -3.44
CA GLY A 57 -5.16 19.87 -2.90
C GLY A 57 -4.61 20.12 -1.48
N VAL A 58 -4.72 19.12 -0.60
CA VAL A 58 -4.18 19.15 0.76
C VAL A 58 -2.67 19.29 0.76
N VAL A 59 -1.97 18.50 -0.06
CA VAL A 59 -0.50 18.59 -0.14
C VAL A 59 -0.04 19.97 -0.65
N THR A 60 -0.77 20.55 -1.59
CA THR A 60 -0.48 21.91 -2.08
C THR A 60 -0.66 22.95 -0.98
N GLU A 61 -1.72 22.86 -0.18
CA GLU A 61 -1.95 23.72 0.98
C GLU A 61 -0.83 23.59 2.01
N LEU A 62 -0.46 22.35 2.39
CA LEU A 62 0.57 22.08 3.39
C LEU A 62 1.96 22.57 2.99
N VAL A 63 2.29 22.53 1.69
CA VAL A 63 3.56 23.07 1.18
C VAL A 63 3.54 24.61 1.11
N ALA A 64 2.38 25.21 0.83
CA ALA A 64 2.26 26.66 0.67
C ALA A 64 2.10 27.41 2.01
N ASP A 65 1.51 26.78 3.02
CA ASP A 65 1.21 27.39 4.31
C ASP A 65 1.80 26.60 5.50
N ALA A 66 2.85 27.18 6.10
CA ALA A 66 3.49 26.62 7.28
C ALA A 66 2.55 26.55 8.51
N GLY A 67 1.51 27.39 8.57
CA GLY A 67 0.50 27.35 9.62
C GLY A 67 -0.31 26.06 9.56
N SER A 68 -0.78 25.70 8.37
CA SER A 68 -1.51 24.46 8.08
C SER A 68 -0.68 23.21 8.38
N LEU A 69 0.60 23.21 8.01
CA LEU A 69 1.51 22.11 8.35
C LEU A 69 1.76 22.00 9.87
N THR A 70 1.94 23.14 10.55
CA THR A 70 2.08 23.17 12.02
C THR A 70 0.82 22.66 12.71
N ARG A 71 -0.36 23.00 12.18
CA ARG A 71 -1.64 22.49 12.65
C ARG A 71 -1.69 20.97 12.53
N LEU A 72 -1.42 20.41 11.35
CA LEU A 72 -1.39 18.96 11.15
C LEU A 72 -0.42 18.25 12.12
N LYS A 73 0.81 18.77 12.27
CA LYS A 73 1.80 18.25 13.24
C LYS A 73 1.26 18.25 14.67
N THR A 74 0.59 19.33 15.07
CA THR A 74 0.03 19.49 16.41
C THR A 74 -1.10 18.49 16.65
N GLU A 75 -1.99 18.32 15.67
CA GLU A 75 -3.12 17.39 15.77
C GLU A 75 -2.68 15.92 15.81
N LEU A 76 -1.65 15.54 15.05
CA LEU A 76 -1.03 14.21 15.14
C LEU A 76 -0.46 13.95 16.54
N ARG A 77 0.36 14.88 17.05
CA ARG A 77 0.99 14.77 18.37
C ARG A 77 -0.03 14.71 19.52
N ALA A 78 -1.05 15.56 19.48
CA ALA A 78 -2.10 15.62 20.50
C ALA A 78 -2.84 14.28 20.66
N ARG A 79 -2.86 13.45 19.61
CA ARG A 79 -3.56 12.16 19.57
C ARG A 79 -2.65 10.94 19.74
N GLY A 80 -1.36 11.15 20.01
CA GLY A 80 -0.39 10.05 20.08
C GLY A 80 -0.16 9.36 18.73
N LEU A 81 -0.21 10.12 17.63
CA LEU A 81 0.00 9.61 16.28
C LEU A 81 1.35 10.06 15.73
N GLU A 82 2.00 9.20 14.96
CA GLU A 82 3.20 9.55 14.18
C GLU A 82 3.08 9.12 12.72
N THR A 83 3.77 9.84 11.84
CA THR A 83 3.77 9.58 10.41
C THR A 83 5.19 9.45 9.91
N VAL A 84 5.56 8.23 9.52
CA VAL A 84 6.84 7.90 8.86
C VAL A 84 6.65 7.53 7.39
N THR A 85 5.40 7.44 6.93
CA THR A 85 5.09 7.09 5.56
C THR A 85 3.89 7.85 5.02
N LEU A 86 3.85 8.06 3.70
CA LEU A 86 2.67 8.54 2.99
C LEU A 86 2.26 7.55 1.91
N ASN A 87 0.97 7.51 1.60
CA ASN A 87 0.47 6.90 0.37
C ASN A 87 0.21 8.01 -0.64
N ALA A 88 1.03 8.07 -1.69
CA ALA A 88 0.90 8.99 -2.82
C ALA A 88 0.44 8.25 -4.08
N PHE A 89 -0.17 7.07 -3.95
CA PHE A 89 -0.79 6.37 -5.07
C PHE A 89 -2.01 7.15 -5.57
N PRO A 90 -3.12 7.30 -4.82
CA PRO A 90 -4.24 8.09 -5.32
C PRO A 90 -3.88 9.57 -5.31
N TYR A 91 -4.13 10.24 -6.43
CA TYR A 91 -3.83 11.66 -6.58
C TYR A 91 -4.88 12.56 -5.93
N ALA A 92 -6.15 12.22 -6.14
CA ALA A 92 -7.34 12.87 -5.57
C ALA A 92 -8.57 11.98 -5.86
N GLY A 93 -9.69 12.22 -5.19
CA GLY A 93 -10.99 11.64 -5.58
C GLY A 93 -11.11 10.13 -5.33
N PHE A 94 -10.28 9.53 -4.49
CA PHE A 94 -10.23 8.07 -4.29
C PHE A 94 -11.50 7.47 -3.66
N HIS A 95 -12.37 8.32 -3.11
CA HIS A 95 -13.65 7.90 -2.52
C HIS A 95 -14.87 8.38 -3.33
N GLN A 96 -14.67 8.76 -4.59
CA GLN A 96 -15.79 8.99 -5.52
C GLN A 96 -16.63 7.71 -5.69
N GLU A 97 -17.86 7.85 -6.18
CA GLU A 97 -18.76 6.72 -6.40
C GLU A 97 -18.18 5.70 -7.40
N VAL A 98 -17.47 6.21 -8.41
CA VAL A 98 -16.74 5.43 -9.42
C VAL A 98 -15.34 6.00 -9.51
N VAL A 99 -14.33 5.15 -9.30
CA VAL A 99 -12.92 5.53 -9.42
C VAL A 99 -12.28 4.74 -10.56
N LYS A 100 -12.38 3.41 -10.53
CA LYS A 100 -11.87 2.48 -11.56
C LYS A 100 -10.47 2.90 -12.07
N LYS A 101 -10.34 3.29 -13.34
CA LYS A 101 -9.05 3.66 -13.94
C LYS A 101 -8.60 5.10 -13.62
N ASP A 102 -9.46 5.92 -13.04
CA ASP A 102 -9.11 7.29 -12.70
C ASP A 102 -8.13 7.35 -11.52
N ALA A 103 -8.03 6.28 -10.71
CA ALA A 103 -7.01 6.14 -9.66
C ALA A 103 -5.57 6.22 -10.18
N TYR A 104 -5.34 5.87 -11.45
CA TYR A 104 -4.01 5.82 -12.06
C TYR A 104 -3.62 7.13 -12.77
N VAL A 105 -4.45 8.17 -12.70
CA VAL A 105 -4.23 9.46 -13.35
C VAL A 105 -3.96 10.55 -12.31
N PRO A 106 -2.96 11.42 -12.49
CA PRO A 106 -1.92 11.39 -13.52
C PRO A 106 -0.96 10.21 -13.34
N ASP A 107 -0.36 9.75 -14.42
CA ASP A 107 0.66 8.69 -14.39
C ASP A 107 2.09 9.27 -14.39
N TRP A 108 3.13 8.43 -14.33
CA TRP A 108 4.52 8.89 -14.22
C TRP A 108 5.08 9.61 -15.45
N ALA A 109 4.42 9.53 -16.60
CA ALA A 109 4.78 10.33 -17.77
C ALA A 109 4.25 11.77 -17.67
N ASP A 110 3.35 12.05 -16.73
CA ASP A 110 2.79 13.38 -16.50
C ASP A 110 3.56 14.13 -15.40
N GLU A 111 3.91 15.40 -15.66
CA GLU A 111 4.66 16.24 -14.71
C GLU A 111 3.97 16.38 -13.34
N GLY A 112 2.63 16.35 -13.33
CA GLY A 112 1.83 16.46 -12.11
C GLY A 112 2.13 15.34 -11.10
N ARG A 113 2.44 14.12 -11.56
CA ARG A 113 2.78 12.98 -10.69
C ARG A 113 4.12 13.18 -9.99
N LEU A 114 5.13 13.65 -10.73
CA LEU A 114 6.44 13.98 -10.17
C LEU A 114 6.32 15.10 -9.11
N GLN A 115 5.64 16.20 -9.46
CA GLN A 115 5.49 17.33 -8.55
C GLN A 115 4.71 16.94 -7.29
N TYR A 116 3.66 16.14 -7.41
CA TYR A 116 2.91 15.60 -6.27
C TYR A 116 3.78 14.74 -5.36
N THR A 117 4.53 13.80 -5.93
CA THR A 117 5.40 12.93 -5.13
C THR A 117 6.49 13.72 -4.40
N LEU A 118 7.11 14.71 -5.06
CA LEU A 118 8.10 15.60 -4.43
C LEU A 118 7.50 16.48 -3.33
N ASP A 119 6.27 16.98 -3.52
CA ASP A 119 5.58 17.77 -2.50
C ASP A 119 5.19 16.90 -1.29
N CYS A 120 4.74 15.66 -1.51
CA CYS A 120 4.56 14.67 -0.46
C CYS A 120 5.86 14.41 0.30
N ALA A 121 7.00 14.30 -0.40
CA ALA A 121 8.30 14.13 0.25
C ALA A 121 8.67 15.31 1.15
N ARG A 122 8.41 16.55 0.72
CA ARG A 122 8.63 17.75 1.55
C ARG A 122 7.77 17.73 2.81
N VAL A 123 6.46 17.46 2.66
CA VAL A 123 5.54 17.32 3.80
C VAL A 123 6.02 16.23 4.75
N LEU A 124 6.37 15.04 4.23
CA LEU A 124 6.83 13.93 5.05
C LEU A 124 8.11 14.27 5.81
N ALA A 125 9.11 14.87 5.16
CA ALA A 125 10.36 15.27 5.81
C ALA A 125 10.12 16.16 7.03
N ASP A 126 9.12 17.03 6.95
CA ASP A 126 8.66 17.87 8.06
C ASP A 126 7.88 17.11 9.14
N LEU A 127 7.08 16.13 8.76
CA LEU A 127 6.27 15.31 9.69
C LEU A 127 7.09 14.24 10.42
N LEU A 128 8.24 13.84 9.88
CA LEU A 128 9.05 12.74 10.44
C LEU A 128 9.40 13.01 11.91
N PRO A 129 9.22 11.99 12.79
CA PRO A 129 9.81 12.00 14.11
C PRO A 129 11.32 12.26 14.07
N ASP A 130 11.85 12.92 15.10
CA ASP A 130 13.27 13.30 15.16
C ASP A 130 14.23 12.11 15.12
N ASP A 131 13.77 10.98 15.65
CA ASP A 131 14.48 9.72 15.73
C ASP A 131 14.22 8.75 14.57
N ALA A 132 13.35 9.12 13.62
CA ALA A 132 13.12 8.30 12.44
C ALA A 132 14.33 8.39 11.50
N GLU A 133 14.91 7.24 11.13
CA GLU A 133 16.06 7.18 10.23
C GLU A 133 15.70 7.70 8.83
N ARG A 134 14.49 7.37 8.35
CA ARG A 134 13.99 7.72 7.03
C ARG A 134 12.47 7.75 6.98
N GLY A 135 11.92 8.40 5.95
CA GLY A 135 10.53 8.33 5.53
C GLY A 135 10.34 7.45 4.29
N SER A 136 9.14 6.90 4.08
CA SER A 136 8.79 6.20 2.83
C SER A 136 7.51 6.74 2.19
N ILE A 137 7.41 6.69 0.86
CA ILE A 137 6.22 7.07 0.12
C ILE A 137 5.87 5.94 -0.85
N SER A 138 4.64 5.42 -0.81
CA SER A 138 4.12 4.55 -1.87
C SER A 138 3.52 5.38 -3.01
N THR A 139 3.61 4.86 -4.23
CA THR A 139 3.06 5.50 -5.44
C THR A 139 2.73 4.44 -6.47
N LEU A 140 1.90 4.81 -7.46
CA LEU A 140 1.53 3.89 -8.54
C LEU A 140 2.77 3.38 -9.30
N PRO A 141 2.69 2.19 -9.93
CA PRO A 141 3.86 1.51 -10.47
C PRO A 141 4.58 2.34 -11.52
N LEU A 142 3.84 2.78 -12.54
CA LEU A 142 4.26 3.72 -13.58
C LEU A 142 3.01 4.32 -14.22
N ALA A 143 2.13 3.45 -14.74
CA ALA A 143 0.86 3.77 -15.36
C ALA A 143 0.00 2.51 -15.53
N TRP A 144 -1.25 2.70 -15.96
CA TRP A 144 -2.04 1.60 -16.52
C TRP A 144 -1.39 1.03 -17.79
N ARG A 145 -1.45 -0.29 -18.04
CA ARG A 145 -0.69 -0.94 -19.12
C ARG A 145 -1.10 -0.52 -20.55
N TRP A 146 -2.30 0.05 -20.71
CA TRP A 146 -2.82 0.42 -22.02
C TRP A 146 -3.64 1.73 -22.01
N PRO A 147 -3.29 2.72 -22.84
CA PRO A 147 -2.11 2.77 -23.71
C PRO A 147 -0.82 3.08 -22.93
N TRP A 148 0.29 2.39 -23.23
CA TRP A 148 1.61 2.68 -22.64
C TRP A 148 2.72 2.65 -23.73
N PRO A 149 2.74 3.65 -24.63
CA PRO A 149 3.72 3.71 -25.71
C PRO A 149 5.11 4.05 -25.19
N GLY A 150 6.14 3.68 -25.96
CA GLY A 150 7.54 3.92 -25.59
C GLY A 150 7.85 5.37 -25.22
N GLU A 151 7.26 6.37 -25.89
CA GLU A 151 7.46 7.78 -25.53
C GLU A 151 7.00 8.13 -24.10
N ARG A 152 5.88 7.55 -23.63
CA ARG A 152 5.42 7.72 -22.24
C ARG A 152 6.35 6.99 -21.28
N ALA A 153 6.82 5.78 -21.63
CA ALA A 153 7.79 5.05 -20.82
C ALA A 153 9.11 5.83 -20.64
N GLU A 154 9.60 6.45 -21.72
CA GLU A 154 10.79 7.32 -21.70
C GLU A 154 10.56 8.60 -20.88
N ALA A 155 9.37 9.20 -20.98
CA ALA A 155 9.00 10.36 -20.17
C ALA A 155 8.94 10.01 -18.67
N ALA A 156 8.33 8.87 -18.33
CA ALA A 156 8.33 8.34 -16.98
C ALA A 156 9.77 8.13 -16.50
N ARG A 157 10.64 7.45 -17.25
CA ARG A 157 12.03 7.23 -16.83
C ARG A 157 12.75 8.54 -16.48
N ARG A 158 12.61 9.57 -17.30
CA ARG A 158 13.16 10.92 -17.00
C ARG A 158 12.56 11.54 -15.74
N ALA A 159 11.27 11.34 -15.48
CA ALA A 159 10.62 11.79 -14.25
C ALA A 159 11.17 11.07 -13.01
N LEU A 160 11.44 9.77 -13.11
CA LEU A 160 12.06 8.98 -12.03
C LEU A 160 13.51 9.44 -11.74
N ASP A 161 14.31 9.76 -12.77
CA ASP A 161 15.65 10.34 -12.58
C ASP A 161 15.57 11.70 -11.85
N ARG A 162 14.60 12.55 -12.25
CA ARG A 162 14.36 13.85 -11.60
C ARG A 162 13.84 13.69 -10.17
N LEU A 163 13.05 12.65 -9.90
CA LEU A 163 12.61 12.31 -8.55
C LEU A 163 13.80 11.99 -7.65
N ALA A 164 14.72 11.14 -8.10
CA ALA A 164 15.93 10.81 -7.34
C ALA A 164 16.76 12.06 -7.01
N VAL A 165 16.98 12.94 -8.00
CA VAL A 165 17.68 14.22 -7.80
C VAL A 165 16.92 15.12 -6.80
N GLY A 166 15.60 15.21 -6.91
CA GLY A 166 14.77 16.01 -6.00
C GLY A 166 14.81 15.50 -4.56
N LEU A 167 14.74 14.18 -4.36
CA LEU A 167 14.86 13.54 -3.05
C LEU A 167 16.27 13.73 -2.45
N ALA A 168 17.31 13.65 -3.28
CA ALA A 168 18.68 13.96 -2.84
C ALA A 168 18.84 15.41 -2.39
N GLY A 169 18.25 16.35 -3.16
CA GLY A 169 18.24 17.77 -2.79
C GLY A 169 17.47 18.03 -1.48
N LEU A 170 16.35 17.33 -1.27
CA LEU A 170 15.59 17.41 -0.03
C LEU A 170 16.39 16.92 1.18
N GLU A 171 17.06 15.76 1.08
CA GLU A 171 17.92 15.24 2.15
C GLU A 171 19.10 16.19 2.42
N ALA A 172 19.72 16.74 1.37
CA ALA A 172 20.83 17.68 1.54
C ALA A 172 20.41 18.97 2.28
N TRP A 173 19.17 19.44 2.08
CA TRP A 173 18.66 20.66 2.70
C TRP A 173 18.10 20.45 4.12
N THR A 174 17.45 19.31 4.36
CA THR A 174 16.74 19.03 5.63
C THR A 174 17.50 18.11 6.57
N GLY A 175 18.47 17.34 6.06
CA GLY A 175 19.04 16.18 6.75
C GLY A 175 18.10 14.99 6.87
N ARG A 176 16.89 15.06 6.29
CA ARG A 176 15.85 14.02 6.38
C ARG A 176 15.81 13.21 5.09
N ARG A 177 16.04 11.89 5.20
CA ARG A 177 15.95 10.97 4.07
C ARG A 177 14.50 10.55 3.82
N VAL A 178 14.06 10.61 2.56
CA VAL A 178 12.78 10.05 2.11
C VAL A 178 13.04 9.13 0.92
N ARG A 179 12.41 7.95 0.95
CA ARG A 179 12.45 6.95 -0.12
C ARG A 179 11.08 6.80 -0.78
N VAL A 180 11.04 6.44 -2.06
CA VAL A 180 9.80 6.23 -2.82
C VAL A 180 9.77 4.79 -3.32
N GLY A 181 8.69 4.08 -2.97
CA GLY A 181 8.38 2.74 -3.43
C GLY A 181 7.30 2.78 -4.51
N PHE A 182 7.63 2.30 -5.71
CA PHE A 182 6.66 2.10 -6.78
C PHE A 182 5.95 0.78 -6.56
N GLU A 183 4.62 0.77 -6.66
CA GLU A 183 3.79 -0.38 -6.28
C GLU A 183 3.40 -1.23 -7.50
N PRO A 184 4.01 -2.40 -7.76
CA PRO A 184 3.52 -3.30 -8.80
C PRO A 184 2.07 -3.65 -8.57
N GLU A 185 1.23 -3.46 -9.58
CA GLU A 185 -0.22 -3.62 -9.44
C GLU A 185 -0.83 -4.36 -10.63
N PRO A 186 -1.77 -5.29 -10.40
CA PRO A 186 -2.54 -5.91 -11.46
C PRO A 186 -3.16 -4.91 -12.44
N GLY A 187 -2.84 -5.12 -13.73
CA GLY A 187 -3.34 -4.33 -14.85
C GLY A 187 -2.48 -3.13 -15.24
N CYS A 188 -1.43 -2.83 -14.48
CA CYS A 188 -0.49 -1.75 -14.78
C CYS A 188 0.69 -2.17 -15.67
N ALA A 189 1.49 -1.19 -16.10
CA ALA A 189 2.71 -1.44 -16.89
C ALA A 189 3.74 -2.31 -16.12
N VAL A 190 3.70 -2.25 -14.78
CA VAL A 190 4.45 -3.11 -13.87
C VAL A 190 3.45 -3.81 -12.96
N GLU A 191 3.24 -5.11 -13.16
CA GLU A 191 2.30 -5.90 -12.35
C GLU A 191 3.00 -6.90 -11.42
N THR A 192 4.20 -7.35 -11.81
CA THR A 192 4.95 -8.41 -11.13
C THR A 192 6.34 -7.93 -10.74
N THR A 193 6.98 -8.59 -9.79
CA THR A 193 8.36 -8.29 -9.41
C THR A 193 9.36 -8.54 -10.54
N SER A 194 9.08 -9.48 -11.46
CA SER A 194 9.88 -9.65 -12.69
C SER A 194 9.82 -8.42 -13.60
N GLN A 195 8.63 -7.82 -13.74
CA GLN A 195 8.48 -6.56 -14.48
C GLN A 195 9.09 -5.40 -13.70
N ALA A 196 9.00 -5.38 -12.36
CA ALA A 196 9.61 -4.34 -11.53
C ALA A 196 11.13 -4.30 -11.72
N VAL A 197 11.80 -5.47 -11.68
CA VAL A 197 13.25 -5.57 -11.97
C VAL A 197 13.59 -5.04 -13.36
N ARG A 198 12.76 -5.35 -14.36
CA ARG A 198 13.01 -4.92 -15.75
C ARG A 198 12.83 -3.41 -15.94
N GLU A 199 11.74 -2.83 -15.43
CA GLU A 199 11.37 -1.44 -15.69
C GLU A 199 12.03 -0.45 -14.71
N LEU A 200 12.20 -0.86 -13.45
CA LEU A 200 12.76 -0.03 -12.37
C LEU A 200 14.24 -0.34 -12.09
N GLY A 201 14.82 -1.29 -12.83
CA GLY A 201 16.25 -1.60 -12.75
C GLY A 201 17.13 -0.39 -13.09
N GLY A 202 18.25 -0.26 -12.38
CA GLY A 202 19.24 0.81 -12.58
C GLY A 202 18.81 2.19 -12.09
N LEU A 203 17.70 2.30 -11.35
CA LEU A 203 17.38 3.49 -10.57
C LEU A 203 18.29 3.61 -9.35
N ASP A 204 18.30 4.77 -8.70
CA ASP A 204 19.02 5.02 -7.44
C ASP A 204 18.42 4.20 -6.29
N PRO A 205 19.07 3.10 -5.84
CA PRO A 205 18.48 2.19 -4.84
C PRO A 205 18.45 2.81 -3.43
N ASP A 206 19.23 3.85 -3.16
CA ASP A 206 19.20 4.53 -1.85
C ASP A 206 17.89 5.31 -1.67
N ARG A 207 17.22 5.66 -2.77
CA ARG A 207 16.04 6.53 -2.78
C ARG A 207 14.80 5.88 -3.37
N LEU A 208 14.98 5.02 -4.35
CA LEU A 208 13.89 4.44 -5.14
C LEU A 208 13.90 2.92 -4.99
N GLY A 209 12.70 2.34 -4.96
CA GLY A 209 12.53 0.90 -4.87
C GLY A 209 11.08 0.51 -5.06
N VAL A 210 10.67 -0.59 -4.43
CA VAL A 210 9.32 -1.14 -4.56
C VAL A 210 8.52 -0.88 -3.29
N CYS A 211 7.28 -0.42 -3.44
CA CYS A 211 6.27 -0.63 -2.42
C CYS A 211 5.63 -1.98 -2.72
N LEU A 212 5.90 -2.99 -1.89
CA LEU A 212 5.36 -4.32 -2.11
C LEU A 212 3.97 -4.36 -1.49
N ASP A 213 2.94 -4.58 -2.30
CA ASP A 213 1.61 -4.92 -1.78
C ASP A 213 1.42 -6.44 -1.79
N ALA A 214 1.08 -7.00 -0.62
CA ALA A 214 0.96 -8.45 -0.45
C ALA A 214 -0.29 -9.02 -1.16
N CYS A 215 -1.38 -8.25 -1.25
CA CYS A 215 -2.56 -8.60 -2.04
C CYS A 215 -2.19 -8.69 -3.54
N HIS A 216 -1.50 -7.70 -4.10
CA HIS A 216 -1.07 -7.68 -5.50
C HIS A 216 -0.16 -8.86 -5.83
N LEU A 217 0.83 -9.13 -4.96
CA LEU A 217 1.73 -10.25 -5.10
C LEU A 217 0.97 -11.59 -5.08
N ALA A 218 -0.04 -11.71 -4.21
CA ALA A 218 -0.89 -12.89 -4.15
C ALA A 218 -1.77 -13.02 -5.40
N VAL A 219 -2.40 -11.93 -5.86
CA VAL A 219 -3.25 -11.88 -7.07
C VAL A 219 -2.45 -12.30 -8.31
N GLN A 220 -1.19 -11.89 -8.42
CA GLN A 220 -0.31 -12.34 -9.51
C GLN A 220 0.28 -13.74 -9.33
N PHE A 221 -0.16 -14.49 -8.32
CA PHE A 221 0.31 -15.83 -8.00
C PHE A 221 1.84 -15.92 -7.80
N GLU A 222 2.48 -14.83 -7.40
CA GLU A 222 3.91 -14.84 -7.13
C GLU A 222 4.21 -15.53 -5.80
N HIS A 223 5.21 -16.43 -5.82
CA HIS A 223 5.68 -17.09 -4.60
C HIS A 223 6.51 -16.10 -3.77
N PRO A 224 6.13 -15.80 -2.50
CA PRO A 224 6.76 -14.75 -1.69
C PRO A 224 8.29 -14.80 -1.67
N ALA A 225 8.86 -15.95 -1.27
CA ALA A 225 10.32 -16.08 -1.16
C ALA A 225 11.05 -15.93 -2.51
N ALA A 226 10.41 -16.28 -3.63
CA ALA A 226 11.02 -16.15 -4.95
C ALA A 226 10.96 -14.69 -5.44
N ALA A 227 9.84 -14.01 -5.16
CA ALA A 227 9.67 -12.59 -5.46
C ALA A 227 10.65 -11.71 -4.67
N LEU A 228 10.77 -11.94 -3.36
CA LEU A 228 11.70 -11.20 -2.49
C LEU A 228 13.16 -11.41 -2.92
N ARG A 229 13.58 -12.67 -3.15
CA ARG A 229 14.93 -12.96 -3.69
C ARG A 229 15.18 -12.29 -5.03
N ARG A 230 14.20 -12.30 -5.94
CA ARG A 230 14.34 -11.65 -7.25
C ARG A 230 14.58 -10.16 -7.14
N LEU A 231 13.89 -9.48 -6.23
CA LEU A 231 14.09 -8.05 -5.96
C LEU A 231 15.48 -7.80 -5.35
N ALA A 232 15.87 -8.60 -4.36
CA ALA A 232 17.18 -8.52 -3.71
C ALA A 232 18.35 -8.77 -4.68
N ASP A 233 18.30 -9.83 -5.48
CA ASP A 233 19.32 -10.19 -6.48
C ASP A 233 19.50 -9.09 -7.55
N ALA A 234 18.43 -8.34 -7.82
CA ALA A 234 18.45 -7.20 -8.74
C ALA A 234 18.91 -5.88 -8.10
N GLY A 235 19.17 -5.87 -6.78
CA GLY A 235 19.47 -4.66 -6.04
C GLY A 235 18.31 -3.66 -5.98
N LEU A 236 17.07 -4.13 -6.09
CA LEU A 236 15.86 -3.31 -6.05
C LEU A 236 15.19 -3.44 -4.66
N PRO A 237 15.37 -2.46 -3.76
CA PRO A 237 14.97 -2.61 -2.37
C PRO A 237 13.45 -2.52 -2.18
N VAL A 238 12.94 -3.23 -1.17
CA VAL A 238 11.57 -3.06 -0.70
C VAL A 238 11.54 -1.87 0.26
N VAL A 239 10.99 -0.75 -0.21
CA VAL A 239 10.95 0.53 0.51
C VAL A 239 9.81 0.57 1.52
N LYS A 240 8.72 -0.16 1.24
CA LYS A 240 7.51 -0.21 2.06
C LYS A 240 6.78 -1.52 1.77
N LEU A 241 6.12 -2.09 2.77
CA LEU A 241 5.14 -3.17 2.61
C LEU A 241 3.74 -2.62 2.89
N GLN A 242 2.81 -2.81 1.96
CA GLN A 242 1.38 -2.81 2.24
C GLN A 242 0.97 -4.22 2.68
N ALA A 243 0.63 -4.35 3.97
CA ALA A 243 0.09 -5.56 4.55
C ALA A 243 -1.41 -5.62 4.21
N SER A 244 -1.72 -6.34 3.14
CA SER A 244 -3.06 -6.48 2.57
C SER A 244 -3.32 -7.94 2.18
N CYS A 245 -4.59 -8.30 1.96
CA CYS A 245 -4.99 -9.65 1.55
C CYS A 245 -5.95 -9.59 0.38
N ALA A 246 -5.83 -10.51 -0.56
CA ALA A 246 -6.82 -10.73 -1.61
C ALA A 246 -7.93 -11.68 -1.13
N VAL A 247 -9.03 -11.70 -1.88
CA VAL A 247 -10.06 -12.74 -1.77
C VAL A 247 -9.75 -13.88 -2.73
N GLU A 248 -9.88 -15.12 -2.29
CA GLU A 248 -9.63 -16.32 -3.08
C GLU A 248 -10.86 -17.22 -3.16
N ALA A 249 -11.25 -17.61 -4.37
CA ALA A 249 -12.24 -18.66 -4.63
C ALA A 249 -11.50 -19.89 -5.16
N LEU A 250 -11.42 -20.96 -4.35
CA LEU A 250 -10.68 -22.18 -4.73
C LEU A 250 -11.30 -22.93 -5.91
N ASP A 251 -12.63 -23.01 -5.91
CA ASP A 251 -13.42 -23.55 -7.02
C ASP A 251 -14.32 -22.44 -7.57
N PRO A 252 -13.84 -21.64 -8.53
CA PRO A 252 -14.65 -20.59 -9.12
C PRO A 252 -15.75 -21.14 -10.05
N ALA A 253 -15.85 -22.45 -10.31
CA ALA A 253 -16.98 -23.04 -11.02
C ALA A 253 -18.17 -23.32 -10.09
N ASP A 254 -17.94 -23.44 -8.77
CA ASP A 254 -18.99 -23.62 -7.77
C ASP A 254 -20.02 -22.46 -7.81
N PRO A 255 -21.32 -22.75 -8.01
CA PRO A 255 -22.38 -21.75 -7.96
C PRO A 255 -22.39 -20.93 -6.65
N ALA A 256 -22.04 -21.52 -5.51
CA ALA A 256 -21.97 -20.81 -4.23
C ALA A 256 -20.81 -19.81 -4.20
N ALA A 257 -19.64 -20.20 -4.72
CA ALA A 257 -18.50 -19.29 -4.87
C ALA A 257 -18.83 -18.14 -5.84
N ARG A 258 -19.47 -18.43 -6.97
CA ARG A 258 -19.95 -17.41 -7.92
C ARG A 258 -20.93 -16.43 -7.28
N ALA A 259 -21.87 -16.92 -6.48
CA ALA A 259 -22.81 -16.07 -5.77
C ALA A 259 -22.12 -15.18 -4.73
N ALA A 260 -21.11 -15.70 -4.02
CA ALA A 260 -20.32 -14.93 -3.08
C ALA A 260 -19.47 -13.85 -3.77
N LEU A 261 -18.78 -14.20 -4.86
CA LEU A 261 -18.00 -13.26 -5.68
C LEU A 261 -18.87 -12.13 -6.25
N ARG A 262 -20.09 -12.43 -6.70
CA ARG A 262 -21.04 -11.39 -7.18
C ARG A 262 -21.35 -10.32 -6.14
N ARG A 263 -21.30 -10.63 -4.83
CA ARG A 263 -21.52 -9.63 -3.78
C ARG A 263 -20.34 -8.67 -3.60
N LEU A 264 -19.15 -9.05 -4.08
CA LEU A 264 -17.95 -8.21 -4.07
C LEU A 264 -17.83 -7.34 -5.33
N ALA A 265 -18.65 -7.61 -6.35
CA ALA A 265 -18.66 -6.82 -7.57
C ALA A 265 -19.38 -5.49 -7.33
N GLU A 266 -18.61 -4.42 -7.22
CA GLU A 266 -19.09 -3.07 -6.90
C GLU A 266 -18.51 -2.03 -7.90
N PRO A 267 -19.15 -0.85 -8.04
CA PRO A 267 -18.83 0.09 -9.11
C PRO A 267 -17.64 1.02 -8.83
N ARG A 268 -17.13 1.12 -7.60
CA ARG A 268 -16.08 2.07 -7.23
C ARG A 268 -14.70 1.66 -7.71
N PHE A 269 -14.23 0.49 -7.29
CA PHE A 269 -12.85 0.04 -7.50
C PHE A 269 -12.77 -1.02 -8.59
N LEU A 270 -11.61 -1.14 -9.23
CA LEU A 270 -11.32 -2.30 -10.06
C LEU A 270 -11.06 -3.50 -9.15
N HIS A 271 -11.65 -4.64 -9.49
CA HIS A 271 -11.36 -5.91 -8.83
C HIS A 271 -10.65 -6.85 -9.80
N GLN A 272 -9.43 -6.47 -10.17
CA GLN A 272 -8.59 -7.26 -11.07
C GLN A 272 -8.55 -8.71 -10.58
N THR A 273 -9.01 -9.61 -11.43
CA THR A 273 -9.14 -11.03 -11.06
C THR A 273 -8.16 -11.83 -11.89
N ARG A 274 -7.45 -12.75 -11.24
CA ARG A 274 -6.44 -13.60 -11.85
C ARG A 274 -6.69 -15.07 -11.56
N THR A 275 -6.23 -15.94 -12.46
CA THR A 275 -6.13 -17.39 -12.26
C THR A 275 -4.78 -17.87 -12.78
N ALA A 276 -4.20 -18.88 -12.14
CA ALA A 276 -2.99 -19.54 -12.60
C ALA A 276 -3.36 -20.84 -13.34
N THR A 277 -2.75 -21.03 -14.51
CA THR A 277 -2.87 -22.23 -15.34
C THR A 277 -1.48 -22.83 -15.57
N ALA A 278 -1.40 -23.96 -16.27
CA ALA A 278 -0.12 -24.55 -16.68
C ALA A 278 0.69 -23.62 -17.62
N ASP A 279 0.02 -22.75 -18.38
CA ASP A 279 0.64 -21.85 -19.36
C ASP A 279 1.00 -20.47 -18.77
N GLY A 280 0.54 -20.15 -17.55
CA GLY A 280 0.86 -18.91 -16.85
C GLY A 280 -0.32 -18.31 -16.09
N VAL A 281 -0.19 -17.03 -15.73
CA VAL A 281 -1.24 -16.28 -15.04
C VAL A 281 -2.11 -15.56 -16.08
N HIS A 282 -3.41 -15.79 -16.02
CA HIS A 282 -4.41 -15.13 -16.86
C HIS A 282 -5.26 -14.18 -16.02
N GLY A 283 -5.81 -13.15 -16.65
CA GLY A 283 -6.52 -12.12 -15.91
C GLY A 283 -7.53 -11.32 -16.71
N VAL A 284 -8.45 -10.73 -15.96
CA VAL A 284 -9.35 -9.65 -16.40
C VAL A 284 -9.17 -8.45 -15.47
N ASP A 285 -9.54 -7.26 -15.96
CA ASP A 285 -9.32 -6.02 -15.21
C ASP A 285 -10.35 -5.77 -14.12
N ASP A 286 -11.48 -6.49 -14.16
CA ASP A 286 -12.53 -6.32 -13.17
C ASP A 286 -13.27 -7.64 -12.90
N LEU A 287 -13.86 -7.76 -11.72
CA LEU A 287 -14.56 -8.97 -11.30
C LEU A 287 -15.80 -9.28 -12.14
N PRO A 288 -16.63 -8.30 -12.57
CA PRO A 288 -17.74 -8.56 -13.49
C PRO A 288 -17.31 -9.27 -14.78
N ASP A 289 -16.17 -8.88 -15.36
CA ASP A 289 -15.64 -9.53 -16.57
C ASP A 289 -15.33 -11.03 -16.33
N ALA A 290 -14.77 -11.36 -15.16
CA ALA A 290 -14.52 -12.75 -14.79
C ALA A 290 -15.85 -13.49 -14.65
N LEU A 291 -16.80 -12.89 -13.93
CA LEU A 291 -18.13 -13.44 -13.68
C LEU A 291 -18.92 -13.72 -14.98
N ASP A 292 -18.69 -12.92 -16.01
CA ASP A 292 -19.27 -13.04 -17.36
C ASP A 292 -18.55 -14.08 -18.25
N GLY A 293 -17.57 -14.80 -17.69
CA GLY A 293 -16.90 -15.92 -18.36
C GLY A 293 -15.66 -15.54 -19.16
N ARG A 294 -15.13 -14.32 -19.00
CA ARG A 294 -13.87 -13.89 -19.65
C ARG A 294 -12.61 -14.42 -18.96
N LEU A 295 -12.77 -15.15 -17.85
CA LEU A 295 -11.69 -15.82 -17.14
C LEU A 295 -12.00 -17.33 -17.02
N PRO A 296 -11.05 -18.23 -17.31
CA PRO A 296 -11.25 -19.67 -17.14
C PRO A 296 -11.56 -20.03 -15.68
N ALA A 297 -12.52 -20.93 -15.46
CA ALA A 297 -13.01 -21.31 -14.14
C ALA A 297 -12.68 -22.77 -13.74
N ASP A 298 -12.16 -23.54 -14.68
CA ASP A 298 -11.84 -24.97 -14.57
C ASP A 298 -10.34 -25.24 -14.41
N THR A 299 -9.51 -24.18 -14.42
CA THR A 299 -8.05 -24.29 -14.45
C THR A 299 -7.38 -24.09 -13.09
N GLY A 300 -8.08 -23.49 -12.13
CA GLY A 300 -7.51 -23.16 -10.82
C GLY A 300 -8.35 -22.15 -10.06
N SER A 301 -7.86 -21.78 -8.87
CA SER A 301 -8.49 -20.77 -8.02
C SER A 301 -8.50 -19.39 -8.68
N TRP A 302 -9.52 -18.59 -8.40
CA TRP A 302 -9.48 -17.16 -8.67
C TRP A 302 -8.97 -16.40 -7.47
N ARG A 303 -8.06 -15.46 -7.71
CA ARG A 303 -7.68 -14.42 -6.74
C ARG A 303 -8.15 -13.08 -7.24
N VAL A 304 -8.93 -12.41 -6.41
CA VAL A 304 -9.57 -11.12 -6.71
C VAL A 304 -8.85 -10.06 -5.91
N HIS A 305 -8.38 -9.02 -6.60
CA HIS A 305 -7.89 -7.80 -5.96
C HIS A 305 -9.04 -7.13 -5.22
N PHE A 306 -9.10 -7.40 -3.92
CA PHE A 306 -10.05 -6.84 -2.98
C PHE A 306 -9.37 -6.95 -1.62
N HIS A 307 -9.02 -5.82 -1.00
CA HIS A 307 -8.29 -5.85 0.28
C HIS A 307 -9.20 -6.43 1.38
N ALA A 308 -9.11 -7.73 1.61
CA ALA A 308 -9.90 -8.41 2.63
C ALA A 308 -9.29 -8.16 4.02
N PRO A 309 -10.12 -8.14 5.08
CA PRO A 309 -9.63 -7.98 6.44
C PRO A 309 -8.53 -9.00 6.79
N LEU A 310 -7.42 -8.54 7.36
CA LEU A 310 -6.26 -9.41 7.64
C LEU A 310 -6.54 -10.49 8.70
N HIS A 311 -7.33 -10.13 9.71
CA HIS A 311 -7.54 -10.92 10.92
C HIS A 311 -8.72 -11.89 10.84
N ALA A 312 -9.58 -11.75 9.81
CA ALA A 312 -10.82 -12.50 9.69
C ALA A 312 -10.78 -13.44 8.49
N GLU A 313 -11.39 -14.62 8.63
CA GLU A 313 -11.65 -15.46 7.49
C GLU A 313 -12.77 -14.87 6.62
N ALA A 314 -12.67 -15.04 5.31
CA ALA A 314 -13.77 -14.73 4.41
C ALA A 314 -14.94 -15.69 4.66
N ALA A 315 -16.17 -15.21 4.46
CA ALA A 315 -17.34 -16.07 4.55
C ALA A 315 -17.25 -17.22 3.53
N PRO A 316 -17.41 -18.50 3.95
CA PRO A 316 -17.39 -19.63 3.02
C PRO A 316 -18.36 -19.44 1.86
N PRO A 317 -18.01 -19.88 0.64
CA PRO A 317 -16.84 -20.71 0.30
C PRO A 317 -15.56 -19.93 -0.04
N LEU A 318 -15.54 -18.60 0.16
CA LEU A 318 -14.35 -17.79 -0.12
C LEU A 318 -13.30 -17.94 0.97
N ARG A 319 -12.05 -17.63 0.63
CA ARG A 319 -10.90 -17.54 1.54
C ARG A 319 -10.20 -16.20 1.37
N THR A 320 -9.23 -15.93 2.24
CA THR A 320 -8.31 -14.79 2.09
C THR A 320 -6.88 -15.28 1.88
N THR A 321 -6.02 -14.41 1.36
CA THR A 321 -4.59 -14.70 1.20
C THR A 321 -3.75 -14.35 2.44
N ALA A 322 -4.32 -14.36 3.64
CA ALA A 322 -3.61 -14.04 4.89
C ALA A 322 -2.38 -14.93 5.15
N GLY A 323 -2.45 -16.22 4.76
CA GLY A 323 -1.29 -17.11 4.82
C GLY A 323 -0.18 -16.76 3.81
N HIS A 324 -0.49 -16.04 2.73
CA HIS A 324 0.50 -15.50 1.80
C HIS A 324 1.18 -14.26 2.41
N LEU A 325 0.40 -13.33 2.99
CA LEU A 325 0.92 -12.18 3.74
C LEU A 325 1.87 -12.61 4.87
N ALA A 326 1.51 -13.62 5.66
CA ALA A 326 2.38 -14.13 6.73
C ALA A 326 3.76 -14.60 6.21
N ARG A 327 3.81 -15.17 5.00
CA ARG A 327 5.07 -15.59 4.36
C ARG A 327 5.87 -14.40 3.80
N VAL A 328 5.18 -13.35 3.33
CA VAL A 328 5.84 -12.10 2.91
C VAL A 328 6.49 -11.42 4.13
N LEU A 329 5.76 -11.30 5.24
CA LEU A 329 6.27 -10.77 6.50
C LEU A 329 7.49 -11.56 6.99
N ALA A 330 7.39 -12.89 7.03
CA ALA A 330 8.50 -13.75 7.46
C ALA A 330 9.75 -13.61 6.58
N GLY A 331 9.58 -13.35 5.27
CA GLY A 331 10.70 -13.17 4.35
C GLY A 331 11.32 -11.77 4.36
N LEU A 332 10.57 -10.73 4.78
CA LEU A 332 11.08 -9.36 4.91
C LEU A 332 11.68 -9.07 6.29
N LEU A 333 11.26 -9.83 7.31
CA LEU A 333 11.66 -9.66 8.70
C LEU A 333 12.35 -10.95 9.18
N GLU A 334 13.26 -11.48 8.37
CA GLU A 334 14.04 -12.67 8.75
C GLU A 334 14.95 -12.33 9.94
N PRO A 335 15.26 -13.29 10.84
CA PRO A 335 15.98 -13.00 12.09
C PRO A 335 17.34 -12.30 11.95
N LEU A 336 17.95 -12.35 10.76
CA LEU A 336 19.28 -11.79 10.49
C LEU A 336 19.24 -10.37 9.91
N SER A 337 18.18 -9.97 9.21
CA SER A 337 17.98 -8.61 8.71
C SER A 337 16.51 -8.27 8.50
N ALA A 338 16.15 -7.04 8.85
CA ALA A 338 14.91 -6.43 8.38
C ALA A 338 15.17 -5.79 7.00
N ASP A 339 14.64 -6.42 5.95
CA ASP A 339 14.76 -5.93 4.57
C ASP A 339 13.70 -4.86 4.22
N CYS A 340 12.78 -4.60 5.15
CA CYS A 340 11.83 -3.48 5.12
C CYS A 340 11.50 -3.03 6.55
N ASP A 341 11.60 -1.72 6.81
CA ASP A 341 11.34 -1.11 8.11
C ASP A 341 9.97 -0.42 8.19
N HIS A 342 9.25 -0.24 7.07
CA HIS A 342 7.97 0.47 7.02
C HIS A 342 6.83 -0.46 6.57
N ILE A 343 6.04 -0.93 7.54
CA ILE A 343 4.92 -1.85 7.32
C ILE A 343 3.59 -1.15 7.60
N GLU A 344 2.74 -1.08 6.58
CA GLU A 344 1.45 -0.39 6.66
C GLU A 344 0.31 -1.37 6.37
N VAL A 345 -0.61 -1.55 7.31
CA VAL A 345 -1.88 -2.23 7.05
C VAL A 345 -2.71 -1.37 6.11
N GLU A 346 -3.12 -1.95 4.98
CA GLU A 346 -3.91 -1.24 3.99
C GLU A 346 -5.13 -2.07 3.62
N THR A 347 -6.25 -1.80 4.29
CA THR A 347 -7.55 -2.37 3.93
C THR A 347 -8.48 -1.19 3.61
N TYR A 348 -8.54 -0.75 2.35
CA TYR A 348 -9.35 0.43 1.97
C TYR A 348 -10.79 0.09 1.54
N THR A 349 -11.07 -1.19 1.30
CA THR A 349 -12.36 -1.67 0.76
C THR A 349 -13.41 -1.93 1.84
N TRP A 350 -13.16 -1.58 3.11
CA TRP A 350 -14.11 -1.78 4.22
C TRP A 350 -15.53 -1.28 3.90
N SER A 351 -15.64 -0.11 3.27
CA SER A 351 -16.92 0.52 2.93
C SER A 351 -17.72 -0.20 1.84
N VAL A 352 -17.07 -1.08 1.08
CA VAL A 352 -17.67 -1.84 -0.03
C VAL A 352 -17.71 -3.34 0.23
N LEU A 353 -17.39 -3.77 1.45
CA LEU A 353 -17.67 -5.14 1.88
C LEU A 353 -19.19 -5.40 1.84
N PRO A 354 -19.63 -6.65 1.58
CA PRO A 354 -21.04 -7.00 1.65
C PRO A 354 -21.64 -6.74 3.04
N GLU A 355 -20.82 -6.89 4.09
CA GLU A 355 -21.17 -6.65 5.48
C GLU A 355 -20.07 -5.78 6.13
N PRO A 356 -20.11 -4.44 5.95
CA PRO A 356 -19.13 -3.55 6.56
C PRO A 356 -19.22 -3.59 8.10
N PRO A 357 -18.10 -3.44 8.81
CA PRO A 357 -18.11 -3.43 10.27
C PRO A 357 -18.87 -2.21 10.80
N ALA A 358 -19.68 -2.41 11.83
CA ALA A 358 -20.37 -1.30 12.51
C ALA A 358 -19.40 -0.35 13.23
N ASP A 359 -18.27 -0.88 13.71
CA ASP A 359 -17.18 -0.12 14.34
C ASP A 359 -15.88 -0.35 13.55
N LEU A 360 -15.61 0.56 12.62
CA LEU A 360 -14.42 0.50 11.76
C LEU A 360 -13.12 0.63 12.57
N ALA A 361 -13.08 1.45 13.61
CA ALA A 361 -11.89 1.61 14.45
C ALA A 361 -11.55 0.30 15.18
N ARG A 362 -12.56 -0.44 15.65
CA ARG A 362 -12.34 -1.79 16.21
C ARG A 362 -11.80 -2.76 15.17
N ALA A 363 -12.32 -2.72 13.94
CA ALA A 363 -11.87 -3.61 12.87
C ALA A 363 -10.41 -3.35 12.47
N ILE A 364 -10.02 -2.07 12.32
CA ILE A 364 -8.63 -1.68 12.02
C ILE A 364 -7.70 -2.04 13.18
N ALA A 365 -8.11 -1.82 14.43
CA ALA A 365 -7.34 -2.23 15.60
C ALA A 365 -7.10 -3.75 15.62
N ALA A 366 -8.08 -4.56 15.22
CA ALA A 366 -7.91 -6.01 15.12
C ALA A 366 -6.92 -6.43 14.02
N GLU A 367 -6.86 -5.72 12.88
CA GLU A 367 -5.83 -5.96 11.85
C GLU A 367 -4.42 -5.64 12.35
N LEU A 368 -4.26 -4.50 13.02
CA LEU A 368 -2.97 -4.11 13.60
C LEU A 368 -2.52 -5.06 14.71
N ALA A 369 -3.44 -5.54 15.55
CA ALA A 369 -3.17 -6.56 16.55
C ALA A 369 -2.70 -7.87 15.90
N TRP A 370 -3.37 -8.30 14.82
CA TRP A 370 -2.98 -9.49 14.08
C TRP A 370 -1.56 -9.39 13.50
N VAL A 371 -1.18 -8.23 12.95
CA VAL A 371 0.20 -8.01 12.45
C VAL A 371 1.21 -7.94 13.60
N ARG A 372 0.86 -7.28 14.72
CA ARG A 372 1.67 -7.24 15.95
C ARG A 372 1.98 -8.63 16.50
N ASP A 373 1.01 -9.54 16.48
CA ASP A 373 1.22 -10.93 16.91
C ASP A 373 2.22 -11.65 16.00
N ARG A 374 2.12 -11.48 14.68
CA ARG A 374 3.08 -12.04 13.72
C ARG A 374 4.49 -11.47 13.91
N PHE A 375 4.63 -10.17 14.19
CA PHE A 375 5.93 -9.57 14.49
C PHE A 375 6.56 -10.20 15.74
N THR A 376 5.75 -10.41 16.77
CA THR A 376 6.21 -11.06 18.01
C THR A 376 6.62 -12.51 17.78
N GLU A 377 5.87 -13.25 16.96
CA GLU A 377 6.22 -14.63 16.54
C GLU A 377 7.53 -14.68 15.74
N LEU A 378 7.84 -13.63 14.98
CA LEU A 378 9.11 -13.47 14.25
C LEU A 378 10.26 -12.97 15.15
N GLY A 379 10.00 -12.70 16.43
CA GLY A 379 11.01 -12.33 17.42
C GLY A 379 11.27 -10.83 17.56
N LEU A 380 10.48 -9.98 16.90
CA LEU A 380 10.53 -8.54 17.10
C LEU A 380 9.95 -8.19 18.47
N LYS A 381 10.51 -7.16 19.11
CA LYS A 381 10.07 -6.68 20.43
C LYS A 381 9.39 -5.33 20.28
N GLU A 382 8.14 -5.25 20.67
CA GLU A 382 7.42 -3.98 20.67
C GLU A 382 8.10 -2.96 21.60
N ASP A 383 8.34 -1.77 21.07
CA ASP A 383 8.77 -0.62 21.84
C ASP A 383 7.53 0.08 22.41
N ARG A 384 7.45 0.08 23.74
CA ARG A 384 6.35 0.70 24.51
C ARG A 384 6.75 2.03 25.14
N SER A 385 7.84 2.65 24.67
CA SER A 385 8.32 3.94 25.19
C SER A 385 7.64 5.16 24.58
#